data_AF-A0A174RPJ3-F1
#
_entry.id   AF-A0A174RPJ3-F1
#
_cell.length_a   1.000
_cell.length_b   1.000
_cell.length_c   1.000
_cell.angle_alpha   90.00
_cell.angle_beta   90.00
_cell.angle_gamma   90.00
#
_symmetry.space_group_name_H-M   'P 1'
#
loop_
_entity.id
_entity.type
_entity.pdbx_description
1 polymer ?
#
loop_
_entity_poly.entity_id
_entity_poly.type
_entity_poly.pdbx_seq_one_letter_code
_entity_poly.pdbx_strand_id
1 'polypeptide(L)' 'MEVRSKYESALILDKIEIIESSFRKKDGSLDDLELGVQVDHSLNKIGDDKFELIFTTKVADQDEKVCVWVKGRAIFNTQ' A
#
# COMPACT_ATOMS: atom_id res chain seq x y z
N MET A 1 -7.09 -26.16 10.41
CA MET A 1 -6.76 -26.64 9.06
C MET A 1 -5.36 -26.13 8.77
N GLU A 2 -4.32 -26.96 8.93
CA GLU A 2 -2.95 -26.58 8.57
C GLU A 2 -2.76 -26.81 7.07
N VAL A 3 -2.94 -25.75 6.28
CA VAL A 3 -2.61 -25.78 4.85
C VAL A 3 -1.10 -25.69 4.71
N ARG A 4 -0.40 -26.84 4.79
CA ARG A 4 1.01 -26.95 4.44
C ARG A 4 1.13 -27.06 2.92
N SER A 5 1.20 -25.93 2.24
CA SER A 5 1.65 -25.91 0.86
C SER A 5 3.17 -26.14 0.84
N LYS A 6 3.68 -27.03 -0.03
CA LYS A 6 5.12 -27.22 -0.28
C LYS A 6 5.83 -25.98 -0.87
N TYR A 7 5.11 -24.90 -1.09
CA TYR A 7 5.66 -23.60 -1.48
C TYR A 7 5.80 -22.75 -0.23
N GLU A 8 6.93 -22.88 0.47
CA GLU A 8 7.45 -21.70 1.15
C GLU A 8 7.76 -20.71 0.02
N SER A 9 7.03 -19.60 -0.03
CA SER A 9 7.36 -18.52 -0.96
C SER A 9 8.83 -18.17 -0.72
N ALA A 10 9.66 -18.17 -1.77
CA ALA A 10 11.05 -17.76 -1.64
C ALA A 10 11.16 -16.34 -1.07
N LEU A 11 10.09 -15.54 -1.10
CA LEU A 11 10.02 -14.19 -0.56
C LEU A 11 9.70 -14.18 0.93
N ILE A 12 10.68 -13.78 1.74
CA ILE A 12 10.58 -13.54 3.18
C ILE A 12 10.36 -12.03 3.40
N LEU A 13 9.26 -11.64 4.07
CA LEU A 13 9.02 -10.26 4.45
C LEU A 13 10.02 -9.83 5.54
N ASP A 14 10.91 -8.90 5.22
CA ASP A 14 11.91 -8.31 6.12
C ASP A 14 11.32 -7.15 6.92
N LYS A 15 10.60 -6.25 6.22
CA LYS A 15 10.03 -5.05 6.83
C LYS A 15 8.77 -4.62 6.10
N ILE A 16 7.79 -4.11 6.84
CA ILE A 16 6.64 -3.38 6.28
C ILE A 16 6.39 -2.11 7.09
N GLU A 17 6.18 -0.99 6.42
CA GLU A 17 5.92 0.29 7.08
C GLU A 17 5.14 1.25 6.19
N ILE A 18 4.51 2.25 6.81
CA ILE A 18 3.98 3.42 6.11
C ILE A 18 5.08 4.49 6.14
N ILE A 19 5.60 4.87 4.97
CA ILE A 19 6.67 5.87 4.86
C ILE A 19 6.15 7.28 4.69
N GLU A 20 4.97 7.44 4.08
CA GLU A 20 4.30 8.72 3.95
C GLU A 20 2.78 8.50 4.05
N SER A 21 2.09 9.46 4.66
CA SER A 21 0.63 9.47 4.65
C SER A 21 0.13 10.90 4.68
N SER A 22 -1.06 11.10 4.10
CA SER A 22 -1.76 12.37 4.21
C SER A 22 -3.25 12.12 4.36
N PHE A 23 -3.86 12.93 5.21
CA PHE A 23 -5.29 13.03 5.35
C PHE A 23 -5.69 14.47 5.07
N ARG A 24 -6.65 14.66 4.17
CA ARG A 24 -7.24 15.97 3.90
C ARG A 24 -8.75 15.85 3.97
N LYS A 25 -9.36 16.86 4.58
CA LYS A 25 -10.81 17.06 4.60
C LYS A 25 -11.09 18.54 4.36
N LYS A 26 -12.02 18.84 3.45
CA LYS A 26 -12.55 20.19 3.23
C LYS A 26 -13.77 20.42 4.12
N ASP A 27 -14.09 21.68 4.40
CA ASP A 27 -15.31 22.03 5.13
C ASP A 27 -16.55 21.71 4.28
N GLY A 28 -17.59 21.18 4.91
CA GLY A 28 -18.83 20.76 4.26
C GLY A 28 -19.39 19.45 4.80
N SER A 29 -20.60 19.08 4.33
CA SER A 29 -21.18 17.76 4.62
C SER A 29 -20.43 16.65 3.87
N LEU A 30 -20.38 15.47 4.48
CA LEU A 30 -19.85 14.24 3.91
C LEU A 30 -20.97 13.26 3.51
N ASP A 31 -22.24 13.69 3.56
CA ASP A 31 -23.38 12.88 3.17
C ASP A 31 -23.33 12.56 1.67
N ASP A 32 -23.75 11.33 1.32
CA ASP A 32 -23.84 10.83 -0.06
C ASP A 32 -22.53 10.92 -0.88
N LEU A 33 -21.36 10.90 -0.22
CA LEU A 33 -20.07 10.84 -0.92
C LEU A 33 -19.82 9.47 -1.54
N GLU A 34 -19.53 9.47 -2.84
CA GLU A 34 -19.00 8.31 -3.55
C GLU A 34 -17.46 8.33 -3.51
N LEU A 35 -16.87 7.31 -2.91
CA LEU A 35 -15.40 7.20 -2.77
C LEU A 35 -14.82 6.32 -3.87
N GLY A 36 -13.81 6.85 -4.56
CA GLY A 36 -12.95 6.10 -5.46
C GLY A 36 -11.67 5.63 -4.76
N VAL A 37 -11.13 4.50 -5.22
CA VAL A 37 -9.82 3.98 -4.79
C VAL A 37 -8.87 4.01 -5.98
N GLN A 38 -7.72 4.65 -5.81
CA GLN A 38 -6.60 4.61 -6.76
C GLN A 38 -5.43 3.88 -6.12
N VAL A 39 -4.85 2.95 -6.88
CA VAL A 39 -3.75 2.12 -6.42
C VAL A 39 -2.62 2.22 -7.44
N ASP A 40 -1.41 2.49 -6.94
CA ASP A 40 -0.18 2.45 -7.71
C ASP A 40 0.85 1.60 -6.97
N HIS A 41 1.74 0.95 -7.72
CA HIS A 41 2.79 0.12 -7.13
C HIS A 41 4.06 0.18 -7.96
N SER A 42 5.20 0.06 -7.29
CA SER A 42 6.49 -0.14 -7.93
C SER A 42 7.31 -1.19 -7.18
N LEU A 43 7.99 -2.03 -7.95
CA LEU A 43 8.87 -3.06 -7.44
C LEU A 43 10.30 -2.74 -7.86
N ASN A 44 11.17 -2.54 -6.88
CA ASN A 44 12.57 -2.20 -7.08
C ASN A 44 13.44 -3.35 -6.56
N LYS A 45 14.41 -3.79 -7.37
CA LYS A 45 15.50 -4.66 -6.87
C LYS A 45 16.54 -3.78 -6.19
N ILE A 46 16.77 -3.98 -4.89
CA ILE A 46 17.66 -3.15 -4.06
C ILE A 46 18.90 -3.92 -3.56
N GLY A 47 19.04 -5.18 -3.95
CA GLY A 47 20.19 -6.06 -3.70
C GLY A 47 20.01 -7.39 -4.43
N ASP A 48 21.01 -8.28 -4.37
CA ASP A 48 21.00 -9.55 -5.11
C ASP A 48 19.74 -10.39 -4.84
N ASP A 49 19.36 -10.46 -3.57
CA ASP A 49 18.19 -11.18 -3.06
C ASP A 49 17.27 -10.27 -2.25
N LYS A 50 17.22 -8.98 -2.57
CA LYS A 50 16.45 -7.99 -1.80
C LYS A 50 15.61 -7.09 -2.69
N PHE A 51 14.33 -6.99 -2.36
CA PHE A 51 13.32 -6.29 -3.14
C PHE A 51 12.58 -5.29 -2.26
N GLU A 52 12.33 -4.10 -2.80
CA GLU A 52 11.47 -3.08 -2.21
C GLU A 52 10.20 -2.96 -3.05
N LEU A 53 9.05 -3.15 -2.40
CA LEU A 53 7.75 -2.86 -2.95
C LEU A 53 7.28 -1.53 -2.35
N ILE A 54 7.10 -0.52 -3.19
CA ILE A 54 6.40 0.70 -2.83
C ILE A 54 4.96 0.55 -3.30
N PHE A 55 4.03 0.83 -2.40
CA PHE A 55 2.60 0.73 -2.65
C PHE A 55 1.94 2.04 -2.26
N THR A 56 1.20 2.64 -3.18
CA THR A 56 0.49 3.89 -2.94
C THR A 56 -0.99 3.66 -3.09
N THR A 57 -1.78 4.02 -2.09
CA THR A 57 -3.25 4.00 -2.16
C THR A 57 -3.80 5.37 -1.86
N LYS A 58 -4.72 5.82 -2.69
CA LYS A 58 -5.54 7.01 -2.48
C LYS A 58 -7.01 6.60 -2.41
N VAL A 59 -7.70 7.01 -1.35
CA VAL A 59 -9.14 6.92 -1.22
C VAL A 59 -9.69 8.33 -1.16
N ALA A 60 -10.46 8.73 -2.16
CA ALA A 60 -11.03 10.08 -2.22
C ALA A 60 -12.34 10.10 -3.01
N ASP A 61 -13.21 11.05 -2.69
CA ASP A 61 -14.30 11.43 -3.59
C ASP A 61 -13.78 12.26 -4.77
N GLN A 62 -14.61 12.45 -5.79
CA GLN A 62 -14.26 13.17 -7.02
C GLN A 62 -13.79 14.61 -6.74
N ASP A 63 -14.35 15.28 -5.74
CA ASP A 63 -14.02 16.67 -5.39
C ASP A 63 -12.85 16.76 -4.37
N GLU A 64 -12.29 15.62 -3.93
CA GLU A 64 -11.38 15.52 -2.78
C GLU A 64 -11.90 16.29 -1.55
N LYS A 65 -13.21 16.23 -1.27
CA LYS A 65 -13.77 16.71 0.00
C LYS A 65 -13.22 15.91 1.17
N VAL A 66 -12.98 14.62 0.97
CA VAL A 66 -12.17 13.76 1.84
C VAL A 66 -11.15 13.02 0.98
N CYS A 67 -9.89 13.01 1.42
CA CYS A 67 -8.83 12.30 0.75
C CYS A 67 -7.91 11.67 1.79
N VAL A 68 -7.77 10.36 1.73
CA VAL A 68 -6.76 9.59 2.44
C VAL A 68 -5.76 9.11 1.41
N TRP A 69 -4.48 9.38 1.64
CA TRP A 69 -3.41 8.87 0.79
C TRP A 69 -2.33 8.26 1.66
N VAL A 70 -1.88 7.07 1.29
CA VAL A 70 -0.88 6.31 2.03
C VAL A 70 0.14 5.77 1.05
N LYS A 71 1.42 5.91 1.39
CA LYS A 71 2.54 5.24 0.72
C LYS A 71 3.16 4.25 1.69
N GLY A 72 2.89 2.98 1.44
CA GLY A 72 3.51 1.85 2.11
C GLY A 72 4.81 1.46 1.42
N ARG A 73 5.73 0.92 2.23
CA ARG A 73 6.93 0.24 1.78
C ARG A 73 6.96 -1.15 2.41
N ALA A 74 7.22 -2.16 1.60
CA ALA A 74 7.55 -3.49 2.07
C ALA A 74 8.90 -3.92 1.49
N ILE A 75 9.72 -4.55 2.31
CA ILE A 75 11.02 -5.09 1.95
C ILE A 75 10.94 -6.60 2.04
N PHE A 76 11.32 -7.29 0.97
CA PHE A 76 11.37 -8.74 0.90
C PHE A 76 12.78 -9.20 0.60
N ASN A 77 13.18 -10.33 1.18
CA ASN A 77 14.38 -11.06 0.80
C ASN A 77 13.99 -12.34 0.05
N THR A 78 14.81 -12.81 -0.89
CA THR A 78 14.68 -14.14 -1.48
C THR A 78 15.66 -15.13 -0.84
N GLN A 79 15.27 -16.40 -0.71
CA GLN A 79 16.18 -17.50 -0.34
C GLN A 79 16.97 -18.03 -1.53
#